data_AF-A0A3A0C3L6-F1
#
_entry.id   AF-A0A3A0C3L6-F1
#
_cell.length_a   1.000
_cell.length_b   1.000
_cell.length_c   1.000
_cell.angle_alpha   90.00
_cell.angle_beta   90.00
_cell.angle_gamma   90.00
#
_symmetry.space_group_name_H-M   'P 1'
#
loop_
_entity.id
_entity.type
_entity.pdbx_description
1 polymer ?
#
loop_
_entity_poly.entity_id
_entity_poly.type
_entity_poly.pdbx_seq_one_letter_code
_entity_poly.pdbx_strand_id
1 'polypeptide(L)'
;MGHAAELSCLIQPYVVITITSPVGGLLENVAVDRGDLIKEGQTLAVLDTSVERATGAVAHAQAELTNRRLADLELQRTSAEVALRTIRSPINGVVVERYMSPGEFPKQERIMKLAQINPLRVEAYAPVSLLGKITVGMELQVKPEAPVSGTYKATVTVVDRVVDAASGTFGVRLELPNPDLKLAAGLKCSMVVPGSK
;
A
#
# COMPACT_ATOMS: atom_id res chain seq x y z
N MET A 1 -27.86 30.10 14.97
CA MET A 1 -27.24 29.66 13.69
C MET A 1 -25.99 28.89 14.07
N GLY A 2 -25.99 27.56 13.95
CA GLY A 2 -24.82 26.74 14.34
C GLY A 2 -23.66 27.03 13.39
N HIS A 3 -22.53 27.47 13.92
CA HIS A 3 -21.31 27.64 13.12
C HIS A 3 -20.80 26.24 12.73
N ALA A 4 -20.77 25.97 11.43
CA ALA A 4 -20.05 24.80 10.92
C ALA A 4 -18.55 25.04 11.10
N ALA A 5 -17.84 24.06 11.65
CA ALA A 5 -16.40 24.17 11.85
C ALA A 5 -15.69 23.65 10.60
N GLU A 6 -14.89 24.51 9.96
CA GLU A 6 -14.02 24.10 8.86
C GLU A 6 -12.66 23.65 9.42
N LEU A 7 -12.21 22.47 9.01
CA LEU A 7 -10.96 21.86 9.44
C LEU A 7 -10.05 21.64 8.23
N SER A 8 -8.78 22.00 8.35
CA SER A 8 -7.75 21.61 7.38
C SER A 8 -7.45 20.12 7.48
N CYS A 9 -7.26 19.48 6.34
CA CYS A 9 -6.93 18.07 6.23
C CYS A 9 -5.89 17.80 5.14
N LEU A 10 -5.34 16.60 5.14
CA LEU A 10 -4.41 16.10 4.14
C LEU A 10 -4.90 14.77 3.57
N ILE A 11 -4.95 14.68 2.25
CA ILE A 11 -5.25 13.45 1.52
C ILE A 11 -3.95 12.66 1.37
N GLN A 12 -3.95 11.41 1.78
CA GLN A 12 -2.82 10.50 1.79
C GLN A 12 -3.19 9.17 1.12
N PRO A 13 -2.20 8.37 0.68
CA PRO A 13 -2.44 6.99 0.31
C PRO A 13 -2.96 6.19 1.51
N TYR A 14 -3.80 5.19 1.26
CA TYR A 14 -4.35 4.36 2.33
C TYR A 14 -3.27 3.52 3.00
N VAL A 15 -2.40 2.91 2.21
CA VAL A 15 -1.22 2.21 2.70
C VAL A 15 -0.07 2.43 1.73
N VAL A 16 1.14 2.43 2.27
CA VAL A 16 2.38 2.50 1.50
C VAL A 16 3.24 1.32 1.91
N ILE A 17 3.59 0.48 0.95
CA ILE A 17 4.34 -0.76 1.18
C ILE A 17 5.66 -0.65 0.43
N THR A 18 6.75 -0.97 1.12
CA THR A 18 8.06 -1.14 0.47
C THR A 18 8.24 -2.62 0.17
N ILE A 19 8.53 -2.93 -1.08
CA ILE A 19 8.84 -4.29 -1.53
C ILE A 19 10.34 -4.51 -1.43
N THR A 20 10.72 -5.59 -0.77
CA THR A 20 12.10 -6.07 -0.62
C THR A 20 12.21 -7.47 -1.22
N SER A 21 13.43 -7.90 -1.52
CA SER A 21 13.65 -9.30 -1.90
C SER A 21 13.73 -10.18 -0.66
N PRO A 22 12.94 -11.27 -0.57
CA PRO A 22 13.09 -12.24 0.52
C PRO A 22 14.36 -13.09 0.37
N VAL A 23 14.88 -13.21 -0.85
CA VAL A 23 16.07 -14.00 -1.19
C VAL A 23 17.08 -13.16 -1.97
N GLY A 24 18.37 -13.43 -1.81
CA GLY A 24 19.39 -12.84 -2.67
C GLY A 24 19.33 -13.46 -4.08
N GLY A 25 19.62 -12.65 -5.10
CA GLY A 25 19.67 -13.11 -6.49
C GLY A 25 19.77 -11.93 -7.45
N LEU A 26 20.14 -12.17 -8.70
CA LEU A 26 20.19 -11.14 -9.72
C LEU A 26 18.77 -10.78 -10.16
N LEU A 27 18.43 -9.50 -10.27
CA LEU A 27 17.18 -9.07 -10.91
C LEU A 27 17.27 -9.35 -12.42
N GLU A 28 16.58 -10.38 -12.90
CA GLU A 28 16.51 -10.72 -14.31
C GLU A 28 15.68 -9.68 -15.07
N ASN A 29 14.52 -9.30 -14.50
CA ASN A 29 13.63 -8.31 -15.08
C ASN A 29 12.80 -7.57 -14.02
N VAL A 30 12.43 -6.33 -14.32
CA VAL A 30 11.46 -5.53 -13.59
C VAL A 30 10.38 -5.10 -14.58
N ALA A 31 9.15 -5.58 -14.36
CA ALA A 31 8.05 -5.49 -15.32
C ALA A 31 7.21 -4.19 -15.19
N VAL A 32 7.53 -3.35 -14.21
CA VAL A 32 6.78 -2.12 -13.89
C VAL A 32 7.74 -0.97 -13.64
N ASP A 33 7.30 0.25 -13.94
CA ASP A 33 8.03 1.47 -13.63
C ASP A 33 7.18 2.45 -12.78
N ARG A 34 7.83 3.51 -12.31
CA ARG A 34 7.21 4.57 -11.51
C ARG A 34 5.99 5.16 -12.24
N GLY A 35 4.88 5.21 -11.54
CA GLY A 35 3.60 5.71 -12.07
C GLY A 35 2.69 4.62 -12.62
N ASP A 36 3.18 3.39 -12.82
CA ASP A 36 2.36 2.30 -13.31
C ASP A 36 1.30 1.87 -12.30
N LEU A 37 0.10 1.60 -12.81
CA LEU A 37 -0.96 0.97 -12.05
C LEU A 37 -0.67 -0.52 -11.92
N ILE A 38 -0.87 -1.02 -10.71
CA ILE A 38 -0.62 -2.41 -10.36
C ILE A 38 -1.84 -3.04 -9.70
N LYS A 39 -2.00 -4.34 -9.92
CA LYS A 39 -3.03 -5.17 -9.27
C LYS A 39 -2.40 -6.11 -8.26
N GLU A 40 -3.15 -6.47 -7.24
CA GLU A 40 -2.77 -7.52 -6.30
C GLU A 40 -2.47 -8.83 -7.07
N GLY A 41 -1.37 -9.49 -6.73
CA GLY A 41 -0.87 -10.70 -7.40
C GLY A 41 -0.10 -10.46 -8.71
N GLN A 42 -0.13 -9.24 -9.27
CA GLN A 42 0.62 -8.90 -10.48
C GLN A 42 2.13 -9.06 -10.26
N THR A 43 2.82 -9.67 -11.22
CA THR A 43 4.27 -9.79 -11.20
C THR A 43 4.92 -8.41 -11.40
N LEU A 44 5.80 -8.04 -10.47
CA LEU A 44 6.51 -6.75 -10.47
C LEU A 44 7.97 -6.93 -10.90
N ALA A 45 8.63 -7.97 -10.43
CA ALA A 45 10.00 -8.29 -10.76
C ALA A 45 10.25 -9.80 -10.67
N VAL A 46 11.26 -10.26 -11.40
CA VAL A 46 11.70 -11.66 -11.40
C VAL A 46 13.19 -11.68 -11.16
N LEU A 47 13.62 -12.51 -10.20
CA LEU A 47 15.02 -12.81 -9.98
C LEU A 47 15.43 -13.99 -10.86
N ASP A 48 16.69 -14.01 -11.25
CA ASP A 48 17.28 -15.13 -11.98
C ASP A 48 17.05 -16.44 -11.21
N THR A 49 16.45 -17.39 -11.91
CA THR A 49 16.04 -18.72 -11.42
C THR A 49 16.79 -19.84 -12.14
N SER A 50 17.78 -19.52 -12.96
CA SER A 50 18.47 -20.48 -13.84
C SER A 50 19.16 -21.58 -13.05
N VAL A 51 19.85 -21.23 -11.96
CA VAL A 51 20.56 -22.19 -11.10
C VAL A 51 19.59 -23.16 -10.45
N GLU A 52 18.43 -22.68 -9.98
CA GLU A 52 17.51 -23.48 -9.17
C GLU A 52 16.56 -24.31 -10.02
N ARG A 53 16.26 -23.85 -11.23
CA ARG A 53 15.64 -24.70 -12.25
C ARG A 53 16.55 -25.86 -12.62
N ALA A 54 17.86 -25.63 -12.73
CA ALA A 54 18.83 -26.69 -13.03
C ALA A 54 18.98 -27.67 -11.86
N THR A 55 19.14 -27.19 -10.62
CA THR A 55 19.22 -28.08 -9.44
C THR A 55 17.93 -28.86 -9.21
N GLY A 56 16.76 -28.23 -9.39
CA GLY A 56 15.46 -28.88 -9.28
C GLY A 56 15.27 -30.03 -10.26
N ALA A 57 15.69 -29.85 -11.52
CA ALA A 57 15.61 -30.89 -12.54
C ALA A 57 16.51 -32.09 -12.21
N VAL A 58 17.74 -31.84 -11.73
CA VAL A 58 18.66 -32.89 -11.29
C VAL A 58 18.12 -33.63 -10.07
N ALA A 59 17.58 -32.92 -9.09
CA ALA A 59 16.99 -33.50 -7.89
C ALA A 59 15.78 -34.37 -8.22
N HIS A 60 14.88 -33.92 -9.11
CA HIS A 60 13.74 -34.72 -9.58
C HIS A 60 14.20 -36.04 -10.22
N ALA A 61 15.19 -35.99 -11.10
CA ALA A 61 15.72 -37.18 -11.79
C ALA A 61 16.38 -38.18 -10.82
N GLN A 62 17.08 -37.70 -9.79
CA GLN A 62 17.68 -38.56 -8.76
C GLN A 62 16.65 -39.15 -7.80
N ALA A 63 15.55 -38.43 -7.55
CA ALA A 63 14.53 -38.84 -6.60
C ALA A 63 13.55 -39.88 -7.18
N GLU A 64 13.41 -39.97 -8.51
CA GLU A 64 12.77 -41.13 -9.16
C GLU A 64 13.50 -42.45 -8.84
N LEU A 65 14.81 -42.38 -8.56
CA LEU A 65 15.63 -43.53 -8.18
C LEU A 65 15.61 -43.80 -6.66
N THR A 66 15.19 -42.84 -5.84
CA THR A 66 15.36 -42.86 -4.38
C THR A 66 14.09 -42.38 -3.66
N ASN A 67 13.35 -43.31 -3.05
CA ASN A 67 12.21 -43.11 -2.12
C ASN A 67 11.27 -41.91 -2.44
N ARG A 68 10.17 -42.17 -3.16
CA ARG A 68 9.17 -41.18 -3.65
C ARG A 68 8.75 -40.10 -2.64
N ARG A 69 8.64 -40.43 -1.34
CA ARG A 69 8.25 -39.44 -0.32
C ARG A 69 9.30 -38.34 -0.11
N LEU A 70 10.59 -38.67 -0.23
CA LEU A 70 11.66 -37.68 -0.19
C LEU A 70 11.65 -36.82 -1.45
N ALA A 71 11.37 -37.42 -2.61
CA ALA A 71 11.18 -36.72 -3.88
C ALA A 71 10.11 -35.62 -3.79
N ASP A 72 8.93 -35.96 -3.27
CA ASP A 72 7.81 -35.02 -3.16
C ASP A 72 8.16 -33.82 -2.27
N LEU A 73 8.85 -34.05 -1.15
CA LEU A 73 9.27 -32.98 -0.24
C LEU A 73 10.33 -32.06 -0.87
N GLU A 74 11.28 -32.62 -1.61
CA GLU A 74 12.33 -31.87 -2.32
C GLU A 74 11.72 -30.99 -3.43
N LEU A 75 10.73 -31.51 -4.15
CA LEU A 75 10.00 -30.77 -5.18
C LEU A 75 9.17 -29.63 -4.59
N GLN A 76 8.47 -29.89 -3.49
CA GLN A 76 7.73 -28.83 -2.76
C GLN A 76 8.67 -27.73 -2.28
N ARG A 77 9.84 -28.09 -1.75
CA ARG A 77 10.84 -27.10 -1.34
C ARG A 77 11.36 -26.29 -2.54
N THR A 78 11.77 -26.94 -3.62
CA THR A 78 12.32 -26.27 -4.81
C THR A 78 11.29 -25.34 -5.45
N SER A 79 10.04 -25.79 -5.57
CA SER A 79 8.94 -24.96 -6.11
C SER A 79 8.65 -23.75 -5.24
N ALA A 80 8.71 -23.87 -3.91
CA ALA A 80 8.59 -22.74 -3.00
C ALA A 80 9.76 -21.74 -3.17
N GLU A 81 10.99 -22.23 -3.32
CA GLU A 81 12.16 -21.38 -3.57
C GLU A 81 12.03 -20.61 -4.91
N VAL A 82 11.51 -21.25 -5.96
CA VAL A 82 11.23 -20.58 -7.25
C VAL A 82 10.11 -19.55 -7.11
N ALA A 83 9.05 -19.86 -6.35
CA ALA A 83 7.96 -18.92 -6.11
C ALA A 83 8.44 -17.64 -5.41
N LEU A 84 9.39 -17.76 -4.47
CA LEU A 84 10.00 -16.62 -3.77
C LEU A 84 10.85 -15.72 -4.68
N ARG A 85 11.28 -16.20 -5.85
CA ARG A 85 12.00 -15.40 -6.85
C ARG A 85 11.09 -14.60 -7.78
N THR A 86 9.78 -14.79 -7.70
CA THR A 86 8.81 -13.93 -8.39
C THR A 86 8.21 -12.95 -7.40
N ILE A 87 8.55 -11.68 -7.54
CA ILE A 87 8.03 -10.62 -6.68
C ILE A 87 6.68 -10.19 -7.24
N ARG A 88 5.64 -10.36 -6.43
CA ARG A 88 4.27 -9.97 -6.77
C ARG A 88 3.78 -8.82 -5.90
N SER A 89 2.85 -8.04 -6.42
CA SER A 89 2.21 -6.99 -5.63
C SER A 89 1.29 -7.60 -4.56
N PRO A 90 1.39 -7.15 -3.29
CA PRO A 90 0.44 -7.51 -2.26
C PRO A 90 -0.83 -6.64 -2.26
N ILE A 91 -0.90 -5.61 -3.12
CA ILE A 91 -2.00 -4.63 -3.13
C ILE A 91 -2.36 -4.20 -4.56
N ASN A 92 -3.56 -3.61 -4.70
CA ASN A 92 -3.90 -2.78 -5.84
C ASN A 92 -3.41 -1.35 -5.59
N GLY A 93 -2.81 -0.69 -6.58
CA GLY A 93 -2.27 0.64 -6.35
C GLY A 93 -1.41 1.17 -7.49
N VAL A 94 -0.41 1.97 -7.11
CA VAL A 94 0.55 2.60 -8.02
C VAL A 94 1.98 2.39 -7.53
N VAL A 95 2.92 2.26 -8.46
CA VAL A 95 4.35 2.29 -8.17
C VAL A 95 4.78 3.73 -7.88
N VAL A 96 5.13 4.02 -6.63
CA VAL A 96 5.55 5.36 -6.17
C VAL A 96 6.99 5.64 -6.56
N GLU A 97 7.84 4.63 -6.38
CA GLU A 97 9.28 4.74 -6.54
C GLU A 97 9.87 3.38 -6.86
N ARG A 98 10.86 3.36 -7.75
CA ARG A 98 11.63 2.18 -8.11
C ARG A 98 13.08 2.46 -7.72
N TYR A 99 13.64 1.60 -6.88
CA TYR A 99 14.99 1.76 -6.34
C TYR A 99 16.02 0.95 -7.13
N MET A 100 15.59 -0.12 -7.82
CA MET A 100 16.48 -1.02 -8.53
C MET A 100 16.12 -1.19 -10.00
N SER A 101 17.14 -1.47 -10.81
CA SER A 101 17.01 -1.81 -12.23
C SER A 101 17.37 -3.28 -12.50
N PRO A 102 16.95 -3.83 -13.65
CA PRO A 102 17.41 -5.14 -14.09
C PRO A 102 18.95 -5.21 -14.12
N GLY A 103 19.51 -6.35 -13.71
CA GLY A 103 20.96 -6.56 -13.59
C GLY A 103 21.57 -6.18 -12.23
N GLU A 104 20.79 -5.57 -11.33
CA GLU A 104 21.23 -5.32 -9.95
C GLU A 104 21.00 -6.54 -9.04
N PHE A 105 21.79 -6.67 -7.99
CA PHE A 105 21.76 -7.80 -7.06
C PHE A 105 21.20 -7.36 -5.69
N PRO A 106 19.87 -7.45 -5.45
CA PRO A 106 19.29 -7.09 -4.16
C PRO A 106 19.85 -7.94 -3.01
N LYS A 107 20.50 -7.29 -2.04
CA LYS A 107 20.90 -7.88 -0.75
C LYS A 107 19.93 -7.47 0.36
N GLN A 108 18.69 -7.98 0.31
CA GLN A 108 17.59 -7.59 1.23
C GLN A 108 17.25 -6.08 1.20
N GLU A 109 17.64 -5.41 0.12
CA GLU A 109 17.39 -3.99 -0.08
C GLU A 109 16.00 -3.73 -0.67
N ARG A 110 15.62 -2.45 -0.66
CA ARG A 110 14.34 -1.97 -1.17
C ARG A 110 14.39 -2.05 -2.70
N ILE A 111 13.42 -2.73 -3.30
CA ILE A 111 13.32 -2.85 -4.76
C ILE A 111 12.42 -1.74 -5.30
N MET A 112 11.26 -1.56 -4.66
CA MET A 112 10.28 -0.54 -5.05
C MET A 112 9.35 -0.19 -3.89
N LYS A 113 8.61 0.89 -4.06
CA LYS A 113 7.61 1.40 -3.13
C LYS A 113 6.27 1.50 -3.84
N LEU A 114 5.25 0.90 -3.23
CA LEU A 114 3.88 0.85 -3.73
C LEU A 114 2.97 1.68 -2.83
N ALA A 115 1.94 2.29 -3.41
CA ALA A 115 0.91 2.99 -2.67
C ALA A 115 -0.48 2.56 -3.12
N GLN A 116 -1.35 2.24 -2.17
CA GLN A 116 -2.77 2.08 -2.43
C GLN A 116 -3.43 3.46 -2.47
N ILE A 117 -4.00 3.79 -3.62
CA ILE A 117 -4.64 5.09 -3.89
C ILE A 117 -6.15 5.00 -4.10
N ASN A 118 -6.73 3.82 -3.89
CA ASN A 118 -8.16 3.60 -3.79
C ASN A 118 -8.46 2.51 -2.74
N PRO A 119 -9.20 2.83 -1.66
CA PRO A 119 -9.57 4.19 -1.25
C PRO A 119 -8.33 5.03 -0.90
N LEU A 120 -8.53 6.33 -0.69
CA LEU A 120 -7.56 7.25 -0.08
C LEU A 120 -7.86 7.40 1.41
N ARG A 121 -6.89 7.91 2.17
CA ARG A 121 -7.07 8.30 3.56
C ARG A 121 -7.01 9.81 3.69
N VAL A 122 -7.96 10.40 4.40
CA VAL A 122 -7.92 11.80 4.82
C VAL A 122 -7.53 11.85 6.28
N GLU A 123 -6.54 12.66 6.60
CA GLU A 123 -6.07 12.88 7.97
C GLU A 123 -6.29 14.35 8.33
N ALA A 124 -6.92 14.58 9.49
CA ALA A 124 -7.22 15.92 9.99
C ALA A 124 -6.99 15.97 11.50
N TYR A 125 -6.70 17.16 12.01
CA TYR A 125 -6.59 17.42 13.45
C TYR A 125 -7.71 18.35 13.87
N ALA A 126 -8.54 17.90 14.81
CA ALA A 126 -9.69 18.64 15.30
C ALA A 126 -9.42 19.14 16.73
N PRO A 127 -9.86 20.35 17.10
CA PRO A 127 -9.74 20.84 18.48
C PRO A 127 -10.61 20.01 19.42
N VAL A 128 -10.16 19.84 20.67
CA VAL A 128 -10.87 19.06 21.70
C VAL A 128 -12.32 19.49 21.94
N SER A 129 -12.71 20.72 21.58
CA SER A 129 -14.10 21.20 21.63
C SER A 129 -15.06 20.48 20.68
N LEU A 130 -14.53 19.75 19.69
CA LEU A 130 -15.27 18.88 18.79
C LEU A 130 -15.25 17.41 19.23
N LEU A 131 -14.59 17.08 20.34
CA LEU A 131 -14.55 15.72 20.87
C LEU A 131 -15.97 15.28 21.24
N GLY A 132 -16.35 14.08 20.82
CA GLY A 132 -17.71 13.56 20.99
C GLY A 132 -18.73 14.04 19.94
N LYS A 133 -18.40 15.06 19.13
CA LYS A 133 -19.22 15.49 17.98
C LYS A 133 -18.90 14.69 16.71
N ILE A 134 -17.62 14.32 16.55
CA ILE A 134 -17.15 13.47 15.46
C ILE A 134 -17.16 12.02 15.94
N THR A 135 -17.88 11.16 15.24
CA THR A 135 -18.02 9.74 15.56
C THR A 135 -17.63 8.86 14.38
N VAL A 136 -17.16 7.65 14.66
CA VAL A 136 -16.86 6.64 13.63
C VAL A 136 -18.15 6.31 12.87
N GLY A 137 -18.05 6.21 11.55
CA GLY A 137 -19.18 6.02 10.64
C GLY A 137 -19.84 7.32 10.16
N MET A 138 -19.46 8.47 10.71
CA MET A 138 -19.97 9.76 10.25
C MET A 138 -19.46 10.07 8.84
N GLU A 139 -20.38 10.50 7.95
CA GLU A 139 -20.02 10.98 6.62
C GLU A 139 -19.74 12.49 6.66
N LEU A 140 -18.57 12.89 6.17
CA LEU A 140 -18.16 14.29 6.08
C LEU A 140 -17.81 14.65 4.62
N GLN A 141 -17.99 15.93 4.30
CA GLN A 141 -17.64 16.48 2.99
C GLN A 141 -16.20 16.99 3.02
N VAL A 142 -15.37 16.42 2.15
CA VAL A 142 -13.96 16.80 1.96
C VAL A 142 -13.83 17.53 0.63
N LYS A 143 -13.20 18.70 0.69
CA LYS A 143 -12.93 19.57 -0.45
C LYS A 143 -11.41 19.67 -0.65
N PRO A 144 -10.84 19.03 -1.67
CA PRO A 144 -9.44 19.20 -2.02
C PRO A 144 -9.12 20.65 -2.40
N GLU A 145 -7.89 21.06 -2.14
CA GLU A 145 -7.34 22.30 -2.69
C GLU A 145 -7.04 22.17 -4.19
N ALA A 146 -6.82 23.31 -4.85
CA ALA A 146 -6.41 23.35 -6.26
C ALA A 146 -5.16 22.46 -6.48
N PRO A 147 -5.08 21.73 -7.62
CA PRO A 147 -5.85 21.89 -8.85
C PRO A 147 -7.17 21.11 -8.92
N VAL A 148 -7.51 20.30 -7.91
CA VAL A 148 -8.69 19.43 -7.98
C VAL A 148 -9.89 20.12 -7.34
N SER A 149 -10.89 20.48 -8.15
CA SER A 149 -12.16 21.01 -7.67
C SER A 149 -13.18 19.90 -7.36
N GLY A 150 -14.14 20.21 -6.50
CA GLY A 150 -15.27 19.33 -6.17
C GLY A 150 -15.33 19.00 -4.69
N THR A 151 -16.41 18.34 -4.31
CA THR A 151 -16.62 17.88 -2.93
C THR A 151 -16.83 16.38 -2.95
N TYR A 152 -16.11 15.68 -2.09
CA TYR A 152 -16.09 14.24 -2.02
C TYR A 152 -16.57 13.80 -0.65
N LYS A 153 -17.37 12.74 -0.62
CA LYS A 153 -17.83 12.15 0.63
C LYS A 153 -16.74 11.24 1.18
N ALA A 154 -16.39 11.43 2.44
CA ALA A 154 -15.47 10.58 3.17
C ALA A 154 -16.12 10.12 4.48
N THR A 155 -15.81 8.90 4.90
CA THR A 155 -16.40 8.30 6.10
C THR A 155 -15.37 8.24 7.20
N VAL A 156 -15.70 8.74 8.38
CA VAL A 156 -14.81 8.67 9.55
C VAL A 156 -14.59 7.22 9.95
N THR A 157 -13.35 6.76 9.91
CA THR A 157 -12.95 5.40 10.28
C THR A 157 -12.26 5.35 11.64
N VAL A 158 -11.52 6.40 12.00
CA VAL A 158 -10.80 6.48 13.27
C VAL A 158 -10.95 7.88 13.87
N VAL A 159 -11.22 7.90 15.16
CA VAL A 159 -11.14 9.10 16.00
C VAL A 159 -10.19 8.78 17.15
N ASP A 160 -9.05 9.47 17.21
CA ASP A 160 -8.06 9.24 18.25
C ASP A 160 -8.66 9.62 19.61
N ARG A 161 -8.58 8.69 20.56
CA ARG A 161 -9.09 8.91 21.94
C ARG A 161 -8.09 9.64 22.83
N VAL A 162 -6.88 9.85 22.34
CA VAL A 162 -5.82 10.56 23.05
C VAL A 162 -5.67 11.93 22.39
N VAL A 163 -5.80 12.98 23.20
CA VAL A 163 -5.61 14.36 22.78
C VAL A 163 -4.13 14.71 22.93
N ASP A 164 -3.55 15.37 21.93
CA ASP A 164 -2.24 15.96 22.04
C ASP A 164 -2.31 17.19 22.97
N ALA A 165 -1.68 17.12 24.14
CA ALA A 165 -1.79 18.15 25.17
C ALA A 165 -1.11 19.48 24.77
N ALA A 166 -0.13 19.44 23.85
CA ALA A 166 0.59 20.63 23.42
C ALA A 166 -0.24 21.49 22.45
N SER A 167 -0.95 20.85 21.52
CA SER A 167 -1.78 21.52 20.52
C SER A 167 -3.27 21.60 20.89
N GLY A 168 -3.74 20.81 21.86
CA GLY A 168 -5.15 20.73 22.22
C GLY A 168 -6.04 20.10 21.14
N THR A 169 -5.46 19.24 20.29
CA THR A 169 -6.14 18.60 19.16
C THR A 169 -6.15 17.08 19.27
N PHE A 170 -7.08 16.44 18.56
CA PHE A 170 -7.13 14.99 18.36
C PHE A 170 -7.14 14.65 16.87
N GLY A 171 -6.54 13.51 16.52
CA GLY A 171 -6.50 13.01 15.15
C GLY A 171 -7.84 12.41 14.72
N VAL A 172 -8.24 12.71 13.50
CA VAL A 172 -9.40 12.10 12.83
C VAL A 172 -8.93 11.56 11.49
N ARG A 173 -9.26 10.31 11.20
CA ARG A 173 -9.02 9.69 9.90
C ARG A 173 -10.33 9.32 9.23
N LEU A 174 -10.40 9.62 7.95
CA LEU A 174 -11.53 9.30 7.10
C LEU A 174 -11.05 8.47 5.91
N GLU A 175 -11.91 7.56 5.47
CA GLU A 175 -11.74 6.84 4.22
C GLU A 175 -12.45 7.61 3.09
N LEU A 176 -11.72 7.86 2.00
CA LEU A 176 -12.18 8.64 0.85
C LEU A 176 -12.13 7.75 -0.40
N PRO A 177 -13.28 7.28 -0.92
CA PRO A 177 -13.32 6.49 -2.15
C PRO A 177 -12.75 7.25 -3.34
N ASN A 178 -11.91 6.58 -4.14
CA ASN A 178 -11.28 7.15 -5.33
C ASN A 178 -11.31 6.15 -6.52
N PRO A 179 -12.49 5.64 -6.92
CA PRO A 179 -12.61 4.59 -7.94
C PRO A 179 -12.09 5.02 -9.32
N ASP A 180 -12.27 6.29 -9.67
CA ASP A 180 -11.84 6.85 -10.96
C ASP A 180 -10.38 7.32 -10.95
N LEU A 181 -9.66 7.18 -9.82
CA LEU A 181 -8.28 7.63 -9.63
C LEU A 181 -8.05 9.13 -9.93
N LYS A 182 -9.10 9.95 -9.84
CA LYS A 182 -9.05 11.40 -10.12
C LYS A 182 -8.28 12.18 -9.05
N LEU A 183 -8.28 11.69 -7.83
CA LEU A 183 -7.62 12.33 -6.70
C LEU A 183 -6.18 11.82 -6.56
N ALA A 184 -5.23 12.74 -6.57
CA ALA A 184 -3.85 12.45 -6.20
C ALA A 184 -3.70 12.46 -4.68
N ALA A 185 -2.87 11.55 -4.16
CA ALA A 185 -2.43 11.62 -2.78
C ALA A 185 -1.42 12.77 -2.58
N GLY A 186 -1.40 13.35 -1.38
CA GLY A 186 -0.57 14.50 -1.00
C GLY A 186 -1.28 15.86 -1.09
N LEU A 187 -2.52 15.89 -1.60
CA LEU A 187 -3.30 17.12 -1.68
C LEU A 187 -3.78 17.56 -0.29
N LYS A 188 -3.64 18.86 0.00
CA LYS A 188 -4.33 19.48 1.12
C LYS A 188 -5.82 19.56 0.83
N CYS A 189 -6.63 19.58 1.88
CA CYS A 189 -8.07 19.68 1.78
C CYS A 189 -8.64 20.48 2.94
N SER A 190 -9.90 20.89 2.82
CA SER A 190 -10.71 21.29 3.97
C SER A 190 -11.92 20.38 4.09
N MET A 191 -12.40 20.21 5.33
CA MET A 191 -13.63 19.46 5.61
C MET A 191 -14.51 20.23 6.57
N VAL A 192 -15.82 20.11 6.38
CA VAL A 192 -16.81 20.82 7.20
C VAL A 192 -17.44 19.84 8.18
N VAL A 193 -17.30 20.13 9.47
CA VAL A 193 -17.98 19.40 10.53
C VAL A 193 -19.28 20.12 10.87
N PRO A 194 -20.45 19.46 10.75
CA PRO A 194 -21.72 20.06 11.14
C PRO A 194 -21.69 20.50 12.61
N GLY A 195 -22.02 21.76 12.87
CA GLY A 195 -22.21 22.23 14.24
C GLY A 195 -23.46 21.55 14.84
N SER A 196 -23.32 20.91 15.99
CA SER A 196 -24.48 20.42 16.74
C SER A 196 -25.34 21.61 17.20
N LYS A 197 -26.65 21.49 17.04
CA LYS A 197 -27.64 22.42 17.58
C LYS A 197 -27.61 22.41 19.11
#